data_AF-A0A4S2H1B4-F1
#
_entry.id   AF-A0A4S2H1B4-F1
#
_cell.length_a   1.000
_cell.length_b   1.000
_cell.length_c   1.000
_cell.angle_alpha   90.00
_cell.angle_beta   90.00
_cell.angle_gamma   90.00
#
_symmetry.space_group_name_H-M   'P 1'
#
loop_
_entity.id
_entity.type
_entity.pdbx_description
1 polymer ?
#
loop_
_entity_poly.entity_id
_entity_poly.type
_entity_poly.pdbx_seq_one_letter_code
_entity_poly.pdbx_strand_id
1 'polypeptide(L)'
;MALPQHLRISQSENGDYWPGFVDALATLLLVIIFLLAVFTAGQFALSQALTGRDEQLAELNARLSTLAEELNLARSENERLTLRVGQLTQENQALEERNLALSSELEQVSARLAAVSEDLAEEEALSEEAQATIALLNNQMAALRQELARLNEALEASEAREAELESQIVNLGERLNAALASQVARLAQYRSEFFGRLIEILGNRTGVRVVGDRFVFETDVLFPSGSAELSQAGRQSLQPIADAIIQLTTEIPDDIEWVIRVDGHTDVVPLGPNAPFDSNWELSTARALSVVEAFIDMGVPPARLMAAGFGEYHPIAEGRDPASLARNRRIELKLTDR
;
A
#
# COMPACT_ATOMS: atom_id res chain seq x y z
N MET A 1 124.50 55.41 101.52
CA MET A 1 125.64 55.28 102.46
C MET A 1 125.97 56.70 102.94
N ALA A 2 126.07 56.94 104.28
CA ALA A 2 126.61 58.14 104.99
C ALA A 2 126.29 59.60 104.47
N LEU A 3 125.54 60.50 105.16
CA LEU A 3 125.82 61.37 106.36
C LEU A 3 126.17 62.89 105.98
N PRO A 4 126.45 63.91 106.87
CA PRO A 4 125.44 64.95 107.28
C PRO A 4 125.91 66.43 107.65
N GLN A 5 125.06 67.28 108.29
CA GLN A 5 125.32 68.48 109.20
C GLN A 5 125.83 69.87 108.63
N HIS A 6 125.79 71.11 109.23
CA HIS A 6 125.04 71.82 110.35
C HIS A 6 125.32 73.38 110.51
N LEU A 7 124.53 74.10 111.36
CA LEU A 7 124.83 75.31 112.25
C LEU A 7 124.54 76.83 111.88
N ARG A 8 124.78 77.81 112.82
CA ARG A 8 124.10 79.15 113.04
C ARG A 8 125.01 80.36 113.44
N ILE A 9 124.51 81.65 113.43
CA ILE A 9 124.62 82.78 114.47
C ILE A 9 124.00 84.15 113.95
N SER A 10 124.01 85.30 114.68
CA SER A 10 122.97 86.39 114.69
C SER A 10 123.37 87.91 114.78
N GLN A 11 122.38 88.84 114.57
CA GLN A 11 122.25 90.30 114.96
C GLN A 11 122.79 91.43 114.02
N SER A 12 122.34 92.72 114.00
CA SER A 12 121.12 93.46 114.52
C SER A 12 121.00 94.97 114.07
N GLU A 13 119.82 95.61 114.31
CA GLU A 13 119.44 97.07 114.41
C GLU A 13 119.05 97.98 113.19
N ASN A 14 118.03 98.85 113.45
CA ASN A 14 117.48 100.05 112.74
C ASN A 14 116.80 99.99 111.33
N GLY A 15 115.60 100.64 111.18
CA GLY A 15 115.16 101.31 109.92
C GLY A 15 113.79 100.99 109.24
N ASP A 16 112.71 101.63 109.68
CA ASP A 16 111.63 102.31 108.90
C ASP A 16 110.73 101.71 107.76
N TYR A 17 109.42 101.94 107.94
CA TYR A 17 108.29 102.23 107.02
C TYR A 17 107.84 101.33 105.84
N TRP A 18 108.55 100.31 105.37
CA TRP A 18 108.12 99.58 104.14
C TRP A 18 106.86 98.64 104.17
N PRO A 19 106.17 98.28 105.28
CA PRO A 19 105.12 97.24 105.21
C PRO A 19 103.89 97.56 104.32
N GLY A 20 103.33 98.78 104.43
CA GLY A 20 101.95 99.03 103.99
C GLY A 20 101.73 99.17 102.48
N PHE A 21 102.67 99.76 101.74
CA PHE A 21 102.49 100.01 100.31
C PHE A 21 102.61 98.72 99.48
N VAL A 22 103.39 97.76 99.96
CA VAL A 22 103.51 96.42 99.35
C VAL A 22 102.21 95.64 99.55
N ASP A 23 101.60 95.71 100.72
CA ASP A 23 100.33 95.02 101.01
C ASP A 23 99.15 95.63 100.23
N ALA A 24 99.12 96.96 100.05
CA ALA A 24 98.16 97.63 99.18
C ALA A 24 98.32 97.25 97.70
N LEU A 25 99.55 97.12 97.20
CA LEU A 25 99.83 96.63 95.84
C LEU A 25 99.51 95.14 95.69
N ALA A 26 99.83 94.32 96.69
CA ALA A 26 99.57 92.88 96.68
C ALA A 26 98.06 92.58 96.73
N THR A 27 97.30 93.29 97.57
CA THR A 27 95.84 93.15 97.62
C THR A 27 95.17 93.65 96.34
N LEU A 28 95.62 94.77 95.76
CA LEU A 28 95.11 95.24 94.46
C LEU A 28 95.44 94.26 93.31
N LEU A 29 96.66 93.70 93.29
CA LEU A 29 97.07 92.68 92.33
C LEU A 29 96.31 91.37 92.53
N LEU A 30 96.03 90.97 93.78
CA LEU A 30 95.22 89.79 94.11
C LEU A 30 93.76 89.99 93.72
N VAL A 31 93.18 91.19 93.90
CA VAL A 31 91.85 91.54 93.38
C VAL A 31 91.81 91.53 91.86
N ILE A 32 92.85 92.02 91.17
CA ILE A 32 92.94 91.92 89.70
C ILE A 32 93.04 90.46 89.25
N ILE A 33 93.89 89.64 89.89
CA ILE A 33 93.99 88.21 89.59
C ILE A 33 92.66 87.49 89.89
N PHE A 34 91.97 87.83 90.98
CA PHE A 34 90.67 87.26 91.33
C PHE A 34 89.59 87.65 90.31
N LEU A 35 89.50 88.92 89.93
CA LEU A 35 88.59 89.38 88.87
C LEU A 35 88.91 88.71 87.51
N LEU A 36 90.19 88.54 87.19
CA LEU A 36 90.62 87.87 85.95
C LEU A 36 90.40 86.35 86.00
N ALA A 37 90.49 85.72 87.18
CA ALA A 37 90.14 84.32 87.40
C ALA A 37 88.62 84.09 87.34
N VAL A 38 87.81 84.98 87.92
CA VAL A 38 86.34 84.95 87.80
C VAL A 38 85.92 85.23 86.35
N PHE A 39 86.58 86.17 85.66
CA PHE A 39 86.32 86.43 84.25
C PHE A 39 86.72 85.25 83.37
N THR A 40 87.90 84.64 83.55
CA THR A 40 88.31 83.47 82.75
C THR A 40 87.48 82.22 83.07
N ALA A 41 87.07 82.01 84.33
CA ALA A 41 86.11 80.97 84.68
C ALA A 41 84.72 81.24 84.06
N GLY A 42 84.27 82.49 84.02
CA GLY A 42 83.04 82.91 83.35
C GLY A 42 83.11 82.73 81.82
N GLN A 43 84.22 83.09 81.19
CA GLN A 43 84.48 82.83 79.77
C GLN A 43 84.59 81.34 79.46
N PHE A 44 85.20 80.55 80.34
CA PHE A 44 85.26 79.09 80.21
C PHE A 44 83.87 78.46 80.32
N ALA A 45 83.09 78.82 81.33
CA ALA A 45 81.72 78.34 81.50
C ALA A 45 80.79 78.79 80.35
N LEU A 46 80.95 80.02 79.86
CA LEU A 46 80.24 80.53 78.69
C LEU A 46 80.64 79.78 77.41
N SER A 47 81.94 79.55 77.20
CA SER A 47 82.47 78.77 76.07
C SER A 47 81.98 77.32 76.09
N GLN A 48 81.95 76.69 77.28
CA GLN A 48 81.43 75.34 77.47
C GLN A 48 79.91 75.27 77.24
N ALA A 49 79.15 76.28 77.68
CA ALA A 49 77.72 76.38 77.44
C ALA A 49 77.37 76.68 75.96
N LEU A 50 78.20 77.48 75.28
CA LEU A 50 78.08 77.72 73.83
C LEU A 50 78.42 76.45 73.05
N THR A 51 79.56 75.82 73.33
CA THR A 51 79.99 74.57 72.67
C THR A 51 78.95 73.46 72.85
N GLY A 52 78.42 73.27 74.06
CA GLY A 52 77.35 72.28 74.30
C GLY A 52 76.02 72.63 73.62
N ARG A 53 75.72 73.92 73.42
CA ARG A 53 74.58 74.37 72.62
C ARG A 53 74.81 74.15 71.12
N ASP A 54 76.02 74.40 70.63
CA ASP A 54 76.39 74.22 69.24
C ASP A 54 76.44 72.73 68.87
N GLU A 55 76.87 71.86 69.79
CA GLU A 55 76.78 70.40 69.69
C GLU A 55 75.30 69.93 69.64
N GLN A 56 74.44 70.45 70.52
CA GLN A 56 72.99 70.18 70.46
C GLN A 56 72.35 70.68 69.15
N LEU A 57 72.77 71.84 68.64
CA LEU A 57 72.31 72.36 67.35
C LEU A 57 72.81 71.52 66.18
N ALA A 58 74.05 71.03 66.22
CA ALA A 58 74.60 70.11 65.23
C ALA A 58 73.85 68.77 65.24
N GLU A 59 73.56 68.22 66.43
CA GLU A 59 72.77 66.99 66.56
C GLU A 59 71.33 67.18 66.06
N LEU A 60 70.67 68.28 66.43
CA LEU A 60 69.32 68.60 65.94
C LEU A 60 69.29 68.80 64.43
N ASN A 61 70.28 69.47 63.84
CA ASN A 61 70.40 69.63 62.39
C ASN A 61 70.66 68.29 61.67
N ALA A 62 71.49 67.41 62.24
CA ALA A 62 71.70 66.06 61.71
C ALA A 62 70.40 65.23 61.76
N ARG A 63 69.70 65.22 62.92
CA ARG A 63 68.40 64.55 63.09
C ARG A 63 67.35 65.11 62.11
N LEU A 64 67.30 66.43 61.91
CA LEU A 64 66.42 67.06 60.92
C LEU A 64 66.76 66.66 59.47
N SER A 65 68.05 66.51 59.15
CA SER A 65 68.47 66.01 57.83
C SER A 65 68.03 64.56 57.60
N THR A 66 68.23 63.67 58.58
CA THR A 66 67.78 62.27 58.48
C THR A 66 66.26 62.18 58.37
N LEU A 67 65.51 62.92 59.19
CA LEU A 67 64.04 62.96 59.11
C LEU A 67 63.54 63.54 57.77
N ALA A 68 64.25 64.48 57.16
CA ALA A 68 63.93 64.99 55.83
C ALA A 68 64.21 63.96 54.72
N GLU A 69 65.28 63.18 54.84
CA GLU A 69 65.62 62.08 53.93
C GLU A 69 64.60 60.93 54.03
N GLU A 70 64.28 60.48 55.24
CA GLU A 70 63.23 59.50 55.52
C GLU A 70 61.87 59.95 54.99
N LEU A 71 61.48 61.21 55.21
CA LEU A 71 60.23 61.78 54.71
C LEU A 71 60.18 61.81 53.17
N ASN A 72 61.30 62.11 52.50
CA ASN A 72 61.37 62.13 51.05
C ASN A 72 61.35 60.70 50.46
N LEU A 73 62.00 59.73 51.10
CA LEU A 73 61.92 58.32 50.74
C LEU A 73 60.47 57.79 50.90
N ALA A 74 59.84 58.08 52.04
CA ALA A 74 58.46 57.69 52.32
C ALA A 74 57.47 58.34 51.34
N ARG A 75 57.69 59.59 50.91
CA ARG A 75 56.91 60.24 49.85
C ARG A 75 57.06 59.54 48.50
N SER A 76 58.29 59.26 48.07
CA SER A 76 58.55 58.55 46.82
C SER A 76 57.96 57.14 46.82
N GLU A 77 57.99 56.44 47.95
CA GLU A 77 57.29 55.15 48.08
C GLU A 77 55.76 55.30 48.02
N ASN A 78 55.17 56.31 48.68
CA ASN A 78 53.73 56.57 48.57
C ASN A 78 53.30 56.93 47.14
N GLU A 79 54.11 57.70 46.40
CA GLU A 79 53.87 57.99 44.97
C GLU A 79 53.92 56.70 44.14
N ARG A 80 54.94 55.85 44.34
CA ARG A 80 55.08 54.55 43.67
C ARG A 80 53.92 53.60 43.98
N LEU A 81 53.48 53.55 45.24
CA LEU A 81 52.33 52.75 45.67
C LEU A 81 51.02 53.29 45.08
N THR A 82 50.83 54.61 45.03
CA THR A 82 49.66 55.25 44.41
C THR A 82 49.57 54.91 42.93
N LEU A 83 50.69 54.97 42.19
CA LEU A 83 50.77 54.56 40.79
C LEU A 83 50.46 53.05 40.61
N ARG A 84 50.99 52.18 41.48
CA ARG A 84 50.72 50.73 41.41
C ARG A 84 49.28 50.38 41.77
N VAL A 85 48.66 51.08 42.72
CA VAL A 85 47.23 50.96 43.03
C VAL A 85 46.39 51.39 41.83
N GLY A 86 46.67 52.55 41.23
CA GLY A 86 45.98 53.00 40.01
C GLY A 86 46.08 52.01 38.86
N GLN A 87 47.27 51.45 38.60
CA GLN A 87 47.47 50.40 37.60
C GLN A 87 46.64 49.15 37.93
N LEU A 88 46.67 48.66 39.17
CA LEU A 88 45.91 47.48 39.60
C LEU A 88 44.39 47.71 39.55
N THR A 89 43.91 48.92 39.84
CA THR A 89 42.49 49.27 39.67
C THR A 89 42.09 49.19 38.20
N GLN A 90 42.88 49.75 37.29
CA GLN A 90 42.62 49.66 35.84
C GLN A 90 42.70 48.22 35.32
N GLU A 91 43.65 47.42 35.82
CA GLU A 91 43.82 46.00 35.48
C GLU A 91 42.61 45.16 35.94
N ASN A 92 42.11 45.38 37.16
CA ASN A 92 40.89 44.72 37.65
C ASN A 92 39.65 45.15 36.85
N GLN A 93 39.48 46.44 36.53
CA GLN A 93 38.35 46.92 35.71
C GLN A 93 38.34 46.26 34.32
N ALA A 94 39.49 46.16 33.66
CA ALA A 94 39.60 45.48 32.37
C ALA A 94 39.33 43.96 32.45
N LEU A 95 39.64 43.32 33.59
CA LEU A 95 39.29 41.92 33.86
C LEU A 95 37.80 41.74 34.16
N GLU A 96 37.17 42.66 34.89
CA GLU A 96 35.73 42.67 35.14
C GLU A 96 34.94 42.84 33.84
N GLU A 97 35.29 43.82 33.00
CA GLU A 97 34.72 44.01 31.65
C GLU A 97 34.88 42.74 30.79
N ARG A 98 36.06 42.12 30.81
CA ARG A 98 36.32 40.90 30.01
C ARG A 98 35.56 39.68 30.55
N ASN A 99 35.40 39.54 31.87
CA ASN A 99 34.60 38.48 32.47
C ASN A 99 33.12 38.64 32.13
N LEU A 100 32.58 39.86 32.15
CA LEU A 100 31.21 40.16 31.73
C LEU A 100 30.98 39.82 30.24
N ALA A 101 31.92 40.21 29.37
CA ALA A 101 31.88 39.86 27.96
C ALA A 101 31.89 38.33 27.73
N LEU A 102 32.80 37.61 28.40
CA LEU A 102 32.89 36.15 28.32
C LEU A 102 31.65 35.45 28.90
N SER A 103 31.02 35.97 29.96
CA SER A 103 29.77 35.40 30.47
C SER A 103 28.62 35.56 29.47
N SER A 104 28.53 36.70 28.78
CA SER A 104 27.51 36.92 27.76
C SER A 104 27.76 36.07 26.50
N GLU A 105 29.02 35.85 26.12
CA GLU A 105 29.39 34.95 25.02
C GLU A 105 29.03 33.49 25.37
N LEU A 106 29.35 33.03 26.59
CA LEU A 106 29.03 31.68 27.05
C LEU A 106 27.50 31.47 27.14
N GLU A 107 26.75 32.45 27.63
CA GLU A 107 25.29 32.42 27.67
C GLU A 107 24.71 32.32 26.24
N GLN A 108 25.18 33.15 25.30
CA GLN A 108 24.79 33.07 23.89
C GLN A 108 25.12 31.74 23.23
N VAL A 109 26.30 31.16 23.50
CA VAL A 109 26.71 29.84 22.99
C VAL A 109 25.84 28.73 23.60
N SER A 110 25.50 28.82 24.88
CA SER A 110 24.61 27.85 25.54
C SER A 110 23.19 27.88 24.98
N ALA A 111 22.65 29.07 24.68
CA ALA A 111 21.34 29.23 24.05
C ALA A 111 21.31 28.69 22.62
N ARG A 112 22.39 28.91 21.84
CA ARG A 112 22.54 28.33 20.50
C ARG A 112 22.69 26.81 20.53
N LEU A 113 23.44 26.27 21.50
CA LEU A 113 23.59 24.83 21.68
C LEU A 113 22.26 24.17 22.04
N ALA A 114 21.47 24.80 22.92
CA ALA A 114 20.13 24.33 23.27
C ALA A 114 19.22 24.28 22.03
N ALA A 115 19.11 25.38 21.27
CA ALA A 115 18.31 25.44 20.05
C ALA A 115 18.74 24.37 19.03
N VAL A 116 20.04 24.25 18.72
CA VAL A 116 20.53 23.24 17.76
C VAL A 116 20.32 21.81 18.27
N SER A 117 20.28 21.57 19.59
CA SER A 117 19.92 20.26 20.14
C SER A 117 18.42 19.96 20.11
N GLU A 118 17.57 20.99 20.08
CA GLU A 118 16.12 20.86 19.89
C GLU A 118 15.80 20.61 18.40
N ASP A 119 16.38 21.42 17.50
CA ASP A 119 16.32 21.24 16.03
C ASP A 119 16.76 19.81 15.62
N LEU A 120 17.86 19.32 16.19
CA LEU A 120 18.39 17.97 15.91
C LEU A 120 17.45 16.86 16.42
N ALA A 121 16.85 17.03 17.60
CA ALA A 121 15.92 16.05 18.14
C ALA A 121 14.60 15.98 17.34
N GLU A 122 14.14 17.10 16.77
CA GLU A 122 13.00 17.12 15.84
C GLU A 122 13.35 16.40 14.52
N GLU A 123 14.49 16.70 13.90
CA GLU A 123 14.94 16.04 12.66
C GLU A 123 15.22 14.54 12.85
N GLU A 124 15.78 14.13 14.00
CA GLU A 124 15.95 12.71 14.36
C GLU A 124 14.58 12.00 14.47
N ALA A 125 13.60 12.59 15.14
CA ALA A 125 12.25 12.04 15.26
C ALA A 125 11.52 11.94 13.90
N LEU A 126 11.62 12.98 13.07
CA LEU A 126 11.07 12.99 11.70
C LEU A 126 11.74 11.93 10.82
N SER A 127 13.06 11.71 10.99
CA SER A 127 13.81 10.67 10.30
C SER A 127 13.37 9.25 10.73
N GLU A 128 13.11 9.03 12.02
CA GLU A 128 12.55 7.76 12.51
C GLU A 128 11.14 7.50 11.96
N GLU A 129 10.24 8.51 11.96
CA GLU A 129 8.90 8.38 11.38
C GLU A 129 8.94 8.11 9.86
N ALA A 130 9.82 8.80 9.14
CA ALA A 130 10.03 8.57 7.71
C ALA A 130 10.56 7.15 7.42
N GLN A 131 11.52 6.66 8.22
CA GLN A 131 12.04 5.29 8.11
C GLN A 131 10.97 4.23 8.42
N ALA A 132 10.16 4.43 9.46
CA ALA A 132 9.03 3.57 9.79
C ALA A 132 7.99 3.54 8.66
N THR A 133 7.69 4.70 8.06
CA THR A 133 6.79 4.84 6.92
C THR A 133 7.32 4.12 5.68
N ILE A 134 8.61 4.25 5.38
CA ILE A 134 9.29 3.53 4.27
C ILE A 134 9.25 2.01 4.51
N ALA A 135 9.47 1.55 5.74
CA ALA A 135 9.36 0.13 6.08
C ALA A 135 7.93 -0.40 5.88
N LEU A 136 6.91 0.35 6.31
CA LEU A 136 5.50 0.01 6.09
C LEU A 136 5.15 -0.06 4.60
N LEU A 137 5.54 0.95 3.81
CA LEU A 137 5.30 0.99 2.37
C LEU A 137 6.01 -0.16 1.63
N ASN A 138 7.23 -0.53 2.02
CA ASN A 138 7.93 -1.69 1.48
C ASN A 138 7.18 -3.01 1.76
N ASN A 139 6.66 -3.18 2.98
CA ASN A 139 5.84 -4.35 3.34
C ASN A 139 4.52 -4.40 2.55
N GLN A 140 3.86 -3.25 2.35
CA GLN A 140 2.66 -3.14 1.51
C GLN A 140 2.95 -3.47 0.04
N MET A 141 4.04 -2.96 -0.53
CA MET A 141 4.47 -3.29 -1.90
C MET A 141 4.82 -4.78 -2.05
N ALA A 142 5.39 -5.42 -1.03
CA ALA A 142 5.66 -6.86 -1.04
C ALA A 142 4.35 -7.68 -1.05
N ALA A 143 3.37 -7.30 -0.21
CA ALA A 143 2.06 -7.94 -0.17
C ALA A 143 1.30 -7.80 -1.50
N LEU A 144 1.25 -6.59 -2.07
CA LEU A 144 0.61 -6.33 -3.37
C LEU A 144 1.28 -7.10 -4.52
N ARG A 145 2.61 -7.26 -4.51
CA ARG A 145 3.32 -8.12 -5.48
C ARG A 145 2.95 -9.59 -5.34
N GLN A 146 2.77 -10.09 -4.11
CA GLN A 146 2.32 -11.46 -3.87
C GLN A 146 0.86 -11.68 -4.30
N GLU A 147 0.00 -10.67 -4.12
CA GLU A 147 -1.39 -10.70 -4.56
C GLU A 147 -1.49 -10.69 -6.10
N LEU A 148 -0.74 -9.81 -6.78
CA LEU A 148 -0.64 -9.80 -8.25
C LEU A 148 -0.11 -11.12 -8.81
N ALA A 149 0.89 -11.75 -8.17
CA ALA A 149 1.39 -13.06 -8.59
C ALA A 149 0.30 -14.15 -8.52
N ARG A 150 -0.50 -14.19 -7.44
CA ARG A 150 -1.64 -15.11 -7.30
C ARG A 150 -2.75 -14.84 -8.30
N LEU A 151 -3.02 -13.57 -8.62
CA LEU A 151 -4.03 -13.19 -9.61
C LEU A 151 -3.61 -13.63 -11.02
N ASN A 152 -2.33 -13.50 -11.37
CA ASN A 152 -1.81 -13.99 -12.65
C ASN A 152 -1.86 -15.53 -12.72
N GLU A 153 -1.43 -16.24 -11.66
CA GLU A 153 -1.51 -17.72 -11.60
C GLU A 153 -2.97 -18.21 -11.73
N ALA A 154 -3.93 -17.52 -11.10
CA ALA A 154 -5.35 -17.81 -11.23
C ALA A 154 -5.93 -17.50 -12.62
N LEU A 155 -5.42 -16.45 -13.29
CA LEU A 155 -5.80 -16.10 -14.66
C LEU A 155 -5.28 -17.14 -15.66
N GLU A 156 -3.98 -17.47 -15.62
CA GLU A 156 -3.37 -18.51 -16.47
C GLU A 156 -4.09 -19.86 -16.31
N ALA A 157 -4.46 -20.24 -15.08
CA ALA A 157 -5.24 -21.44 -14.81
C ALA A 157 -6.69 -21.37 -15.33
N SER A 158 -7.27 -20.17 -15.45
CA SER A 158 -8.60 -19.95 -16.05
C SER A 158 -8.55 -20.02 -17.56
N GLU A 159 -7.59 -19.34 -18.20
CA GLU A 159 -7.38 -19.34 -19.66
C GLU A 159 -7.08 -20.75 -20.18
N ALA A 160 -6.21 -21.50 -19.49
CA ALA A 160 -5.93 -22.90 -19.82
C ALA A 160 -7.18 -23.80 -19.72
N ARG A 161 -8.08 -23.50 -18.78
CA ARG A 161 -9.35 -24.23 -18.62
C ARG A 161 -10.38 -23.84 -19.68
N GLU A 162 -10.40 -22.59 -20.11
CA GLU A 162 -11.27 -22.12 -21.19
C GLU A 162 -10.88 -22.76 -22.53
N ALA A 163 -9.58 -22.81 -22.85
CA ALA A 163 -9.07 -23.49 -24.06
C ALA A 163 -9.38 -25.02 -24.07
N GLU A 164 -9.28 -25.69 -22.93
CA GLU A 164 -9.68 -27.11 -22.79
C GLU A 164 -11.19 -27.29 -22.99
N LEU A 165 -12.02 -26.39 -22.44
CA LEU A 165 -13.48 -26.43 -22.63
C LEU A 165 -13.89 -26.13 -24.07
N GLU A 166 -13.24 -25.18 -24.75
CA GLU A 166 -13.47 -24.91 -26.18
C GLU A 166 -13.13 -26.13 -27.04
N SER A 167 -11.97 -26.76 -26.79
CA SER A 167 -11.56 -28.01 -27.43
C SER A 167 -12.59 -29.13 -27.21
N GLN A 168 -13.11 -29.29 -26.00
CA GLN A 168 -14.17 -30.26 -25.68
C GLN A 168 -15.49 -29.94 -26.41
N ILE A 169 -15.89 -28.66 -26.50
CA ILE A 169 -17.09 -28.23 -27.22
C ILE A 169 -16.98 -28.53 -28.71
N VAL A 170 -15.84 -28.24 -29.36
CA VAL A 170 -15.60 -28.57 -30.77
C VAL A 170 -15.64 -30.09 -30.99
N ASN A 171 -14.91 -30.86 -30.18
CA ASN A 171 -14.91 -32.33 -30.24
C ASN A 171 -16.31 -32.93 -30.04
N LEU A 172 -17.12 -32.38 -29.14
CA LEU A 172 -18.48 -32.86 -28.89
C LEU A 172 -19.42 -32.48 -30.04
N GLY A 173 -19.28 -31.27 -30.61
CA GLY A 173 -20.03 -30.82 -31.78
C GLY A 173 -19.78 -31.69 -33.01
N GLU A 174 -18.51 -32.01 -33.30
CA GLU A 174 -18.15 -32.93 -34.39
C GLU A 174 -18.76 -34.33 -34.19
N ARG A 175 -18.65 -34.89 -32.97
CA ARG A 175 -19.23 -36.20 -32.64
C ARG A 175 -20.75 -36.22 -32.76
N LEU A 176 -21.42 -35.16 -32.28
CA LEU A 176 -22.88 -35.04 -32.35
C LEU A 176 -23.36 -34.91 -33.80
N ASN A 177 -22.69 -34.07 -34.60
CA ASN A 177 -22.99 -33.91 -36.04
C ASN A 177 -22.77 -35.22 -36.81
N ALA A 178 -21.68 -35.95 -36.53
CA ALA A 178 -21.42 -37.25 -37.13
C ALA A 178 -22.44 -38.33 -36.73
N ALA A 179 -22.85 -38.35 -35.45
CA ALA A 179 -23.87 -39.27 -34.95
C ALA A 179 -25.26 -38.98 -35.58
N LEU A 180 -25.66 -37.72 -35.65
CA LEU A 180 -26.90 -37.28 -36.27
C LEU A 180 -26.92 -37.59 -37.78
N ALA A 181 -25.85 -37.26 -38.50
CA ALA A 181 -25.72 -37.60 -39.92
C ALA A 181 -25.78 -39.12 -40.15
N SER A 182 -25.19 -39.91 -39.26
CA SER A 182 -25.29 -41.38 -39.29
C SER A 182 -26.72 -41.88 -39.04
N GLN A 183 -27.45 -41.33 -38.07
CA GLN A 183 -28.86 -41.68 -37.83
C GLN A 183 -29.76 -41.32 -39.01
N VAL A 184 -29.62 -40.12 -39.58
CA VAL A 184 -30.37 -39.70 -40.77
C VAL A 184 -30.05 -40.59 -41.97
N ALA A 185 -28.79 -40.98 -42.16
CA ALA A 185 -28.39 -41.93 -43.21
C ALA A 185 -28.98 -43.33 -43.00
N ARG A 186 -28.97 -43.87 -41.76
CA ARG A 186 -29.62 -45.15 -41.42
C ARG A 186 -31.12 -45.10 -41.72
N LEU A 187 -31.82 -44.07 -41.24
CA LEU A 187 -33.26 -43.89 -41.48
C LEU A 187 -33.57 -43.76 -42.98
N ALA A 188 -32.75 -43.04 -43.75
CA ALA A 188 -32.90 -42.93 -45.20
C ALA A 188 -32.68 -44.26 -45.94
N GLN A 189 -31.74 -45.11 -45.48
CA GLN A 189 -31.54 -46.45 -46.01
C GLN A 189 -32.74 -47.36 -45.70
N TYR A 190 -33.14 -47.48 -44.44
CA TYR A 190 -34.29 -48.30 -44.04
C TYR A 190 -35.59 -47.87 -44.75
N ARG A 191 -35.81 -46.55 -44.89
CA ARG A 191 -36.89 -45.99 -45.68
C ARG A 191 -36.86 -46.49 -47.14
N SER A 192 -35.69 -46.51 -47.76
CA SER A 192 -35.51 -46.99 -49.15
C SER A 192 -35.76 -48.50 -49.28
N GLU A 193 -35.29 -49.30 -48.32
CA GLU A 193 -35.50 -50.76 -48.28
C GLU A 193 -36.96 -51.13 -47.97
N PHE A 194 -37.67 -50.31 -47.21
CA PHE A 194 -39.12 -50.39 -47.01
C PHE A 194 -39.89 -50.11 -48.30
N PHE A 195 -39.58 -48.98 -48.97
CA PHE A 195 -40.24 -48.63 -50.23
C PHE A 195 -39.98 -49.69 -51.32
N GLY A 196 -38.78 -50.23 -51.42
CA GLY A 196 -38.47 -51.34 -52.33
C GLY A 196 -39.36 -52.57 -52.10
N ARG A 197 -39.40 -53.09 -50.87
CA ARG A 197 -40.20 -54.28 -50.53
C ARG A 197 -41.71 -54.06 -50.68
N LEU A 198 -42.23 -52.89 -50.29
CA LEU A 198 -43.64 -52.59 -50.52
C LEU A 198 -43.98 -52.39 -52.01
N ILE A 199 -43.04 -51.91 -52.85
CA ILE A 199 -43.21 -51.92 -54.31
C ILE A 199 -43.28 -53.36 -54.84
N GLU A 200 -42.48 -54.29 -54.33
CA GLU A 200 -42.56 -55.72 -54.71
C GLU A 200 -43.89 -56.37 -54.27
N ILE A 201 -44.37 -56.06 -53.07
CA ILE A 201 -45.62 -56.62 -52.49
C ILE A 201 -46.89 -56.03 -53.13
N LEU A 202 -46.86 -54.76 -53.54
CA LEU A 202 -48.03 -54.00 -53.99
C LEU A 202 -48.04 -53.68 -55.49
N GLY A 203 -46.90 -53.77 -56.20
CA GLY A 203 -46.74 -53.22 -57.56
C GLY A 203 -47.65 -53.79 -58.65
N ASN A 204 -48.24 -54.97 -58.43
CA ASN A 204 -49.23 -55.60 -59.31
C ASN A 204 -50.67 -55.55 -58.77
N ARG A 205 -50.95 -54.77 -57.71
CA ARG A 205 -52.30 -54.65 -57.11
C ARG A 205 -53.06 -53.46 -57.68
N THR A 206 -54.27 -53.70 -58.17
CA THR A 206 -55.22 -52.64 -58.58
C THR A 206 -55.58 -51.73 -57.40
N GLY A 207 -55.60 -50.41 -57.63
CA GLY A 207 -56.01 -49.42 -56.64
C GLY A 207 -54.89 -48.83 -55.77
N VAL A 208 -53.63 -49.26 -55.96
CA VAL A 208 -52.45 -48.71 -55.28
C VAL A 208 -51.59 -47.93 -56.27
N ARG A 209 -51.11 -46.74 -55.89
CA ARG A 209 -50.17 -45.92 -56.68
C ARG A 209 -48.98 -45.47 -55.82
N VAL A 210 -47.78 -45.40 -56.39
CA VAL A 210 -46.57 -44.95 -55.69
C VAL A 210 -46.19 -43.56 -56.19
N VAL A 211 -45.97 -42.60 -55.29
CA VAL A 211 -45.75 -41.18 -55.63
C VAL A 211 -44.55 -40.64 -54.85
N GLY A 212 -43.34 -41.04 -55.27
CA GLY A 212 -42.13 -40.77 -54.48
C GLY A 212 -42.09 -41.67 -53.24
N ASP A 213 -41.96 -41.07 -52.05
CA ASP A 213 -41.87 -41.77 -50.76
C ASP A 213 -43.24 -41.94 -50.07
N ARG A 214 -44.28 -42.28 -50.85
CA ARG A 214 -45.60 -42.63 -50.30
C ARG A 214 -46.40 -43.61 -51.16
N PHE A 215 -47.18 -44.45 -50.50
CA PHE A 215 -48.16 -45.34 -51.11
C PHE A 215 -49.55 -44.72 -51.02
N VAL A 216 -50.18 -44.47 -52.16
CA VAL A 216 -51.49 -43.82 -52.30
C VAL A 216 -52.54 -44.88 -52.62
N PHE A 217 -53.54 -45.01 -51.75
CA PHE A 217 -54.67 -45.92 -51.86
C PHE A 217 -55.93 -45.11 -52.16
N GLU A 218 -56.61 -45.41 -53.25
CA GLU A 218 -57.86 -44.73 -53.60
C GLU A 218 -58.94 -45.12 -52.59
N THR A 219 -59.61 -44.14 -51.98
CA THR A 219 -60.54 -44.34 -50.85
C THR A 219 -61.59 -45.40 -51.16
N ASP A 220 -62.12 -45.40 -52.37
CA ASP A 220 -63.20 -46.27 -52.83
C ASP A 220 -62.80 -47.77 -52.88
N VAL A 221 -61.51 -48.10 -52.70
CA VAL A 221 -60.98 -49.47 -52.57
C VAL A 221 -60.94 -49.93 -51.10
N LEU A 222 -60.78 -48.98 -50.17
CA LEU A 222 -60.67 -49.25 -48.74
C LEU A 222 -62.03 -49.15 -48.03
N PHE A 223 -62.81 -48.11 -48.35
CA PHE A 223 -64.04 -47.72 -47.65
C PHE A 223 -65.26 -47.74 -48.58
N PRO A 224 -66.46 -48.09 -48.10
CA PRO A 224 -67.71 -47.77 -48.79
C PRO A 224 -67.87 -46.26 -48.98
N SER A 225 -68.55 -45.86 -50.07
CA SER A 225 -68.83 -44.44 -50.34
C SER A 225 -69.52 -43.76 -49.16
N GLY A 226 -69.03 -42.58 -48.78
CA GLY A 226 -69.50 -41.80 -47.62
C GLY A 226 -69.10 -42.33 -46.23
N SER A 227 -68.52 -43.53 -46.11
CA SER A 227 -68.13 -44.12 -44.81
C SER A 227 -66.66 -43.88 -44.45
N ALA A 228 -66.35 -44.00 -43.16
CA ALA A 228 -65.00 -44.17 -42.63
C ALA A 228 -64.72 -45.61 -42.13
N GLU A 229 -65.73 -46.48 -42.09
CA GLU A 229 -65.53 -47.90 -41.75
C GLU A 229 -64.83 -48.64 -42.89
N LEU A 230 -63.76 -49.36 -42.59
CA LEU A 230 -63.04 -50.17 -43.58
C LEU A 230 -63.87 -51.37 -44.03
N SER A 231 -63.98 -51.53 -45.35
CA SER A 231 -64.58 -52.71 -45.95
C SER A 231 -63.73 -53.98 -45.70
N GLN A 232 -64.34 -55.17 -45.81
CA GLN A 232 -63.61 -56.43 -45.69
C GLN A 232 -62.50 -56.57 -46.75
N ALA A 233 -62.74 -56.08 -47.98
CA ALA A 233 -61.74 -56.01 -49.04
C ALA A 233 -60.61 -55.01 -48.70
N GLY A 234 -60.94 -53.88 -48.08
CA GLY A 234 -59.97 -52.91 -47.56
C GLY A 234 -59.07 -53.49 -46.47
N ARG A 235 -59.63 -54.21 -45.49
CA ARG A 235 -58.83 -54.93 -44.49
C ARG A 235 -57.90 -55.97 -45.16
N GLN A 236 -58.37 -56.70 -46.18
CA GLN A 236 -57.56 -57.66 -46.93
C GLN A 236 -56.47 -57.03 -47.82
N SER A 237 -56.65 -55.80 -48.30
CA SER A 237 -55.63 -55.09 -49.08
C SER A 237 -54.56 -54.44 -48.20
N LEU A 238 -54.90 -54.09 -46.95
CA LEU A 238 -53.97 -53.54 -45.95
C LEU A 238 -53.10 -54.60 -45.26
N GLN A 239 -53.56 -55.86 -45.10
CA GLN A 239 -52.82 -56.91 -44.39
C GLN A 239 -51.33 -57.06 -44.78
N PRO A 240 -50.94 -57.13 -46.07
CA PRO A 240 -49.53 -57.29 -46.46
C PRO A 240 -48.66 -56.08 -46.10
N ILE A 241 -49.29 -54.92 -45.87
CA ILE A 241 -48.64 -53.70 -45.41
C ILE A 241 -48.45 -53.76 -43.90
N ALA A 242 -49.44 -54.26 -43.16
CA ALA A 242 -49.29 -54.56 -41.74
C ALA A 242 -48.12 -55.53 -41.50
N ASP A 243 -48.07 -56.62 -42.27
CA ASP A 243 -47.00 -57.62 -42.22
C ASP A 243 -45.62 -56.97 -42.48
N ALA A 244 -45.51 -56.11 -43.49
CA ALA A 244 -44.27 -55.38 -43.82
C ALA A 244 -43.86 -54.35 -42.76
N ILE A 245 -44.81 -53.66 -42.12
CA ILE A 245 -44.54 -52.73 -41.02
C ILE A 245 -44.09 -53.49 -39.77
N ILE A 246 -44.72 -54.63 -39.47
CA ILE A 246 -44.29 -55.53 -38.38
C ILE A 246 -42.84 -56.00 -38.63
N GLN A 247 -42.50 -56.39 -39.86
CA GLN A 247 -41.12 -56.71 -40.22
C GLN A 247 -40.16 -55.52 -39.97
N LEU A 248 -40.52 -54.29 -40.36
CA LEU A 248 -39.69 -53.12 -40.05
C LEU A 248 -39.46 -52.92 -38.55
N THR A 249 -40.45 -53.21 -37.69
CA THR A 249 -40.27 -53.11 -36.23
C THR A 249 -39.28 -54.11 -35.65
N THR A 250 -38.82 -55.09 -36.44
CA THR A 250 -37.72 -55.99 -36.08
C THR A 250 -36.36 -55.64 -36.73
N GLU A 251 -36.35 -54.74 -37.72
CA GLU A 251 -35.18 -54.41 -38.52
C GLU A 251 -34.62 -53.00 -38.26
N ILE A 252 -35.48 -52.03 -37.96
CA ILE A 252 -35.10 -50.66 -37.62
C ILE A 252 -34.93 -50.55 -36.10
N PRO A 253 -33.71 -50.29 -35.58
CA PRO A 253 -33.45 -50.22 -34.14
C PRO A 253 -34.27 -49.18 -33.39
N ASP A 254 -34.52 -49.44 -32.10
CA ASP A 254 -35.23 -48.53 -31.21
C ASP A 254 -34.46 -47.24 -30.84
N ASP A 255 -33.17 -47.11 -31.20
CA ASP A 255 -32.47 -45.81 -31.13
C ASP A 255 -32.92 -44.83 -32.23
N ILE A 256 -33.74 -45.30 -33.18
CA ILE A 256 -34.33 -44.50 -34.25
C ILE A 256 -35.82 -44.28 -33.95
N GLU A 257 -36.15 -43.03 -33.63
CA GLU A 257 -37.54 -42.57 -33.56
C GLU A 257 -38.12 -42.49 -34.98
N TRP A 258 -39.09 -43.37 -35.27
CA TRP A 258 -39.76 -43.45 -36.55
C TRP A 258 -41.20 -43.97 -36.38
N VAL A 259 -42.08 -43.53 -37.27
CA VAL A 259 -43.49 -43.94 -37.37
C VAL A 259 -43.89 -44.11 -38.84
N ILE A 260 -44.92 -44.93 -39.08
CA ILE A 260 -45.72 -44.84 -40.30
C ILE A 260 -46.82 -43.82 -40.06
N ARG A 261 -46.83 -42.77 -40.88
CA ARG A 261 -47.90 -41.78 -40.90
C ARG A 261 -48.93 -42.13 -41.98
N VAL A 262 -50.19 -42.10 -41.56
CA VAL A 262 -51.39 -42.37 -42.37
C VAL A 262 -52.06 -41.03 -42.64
N ASP A 263 -51.91 -40.53 -43.87
CA ASP A 263 -52.39 -39.22 -44.29
C ASP A 263 -53.71 -39.39 -45.06
N GLY A 264 -54.82 -38.96 -44.47
CA GLY A 264 -56.16 -39.03 -45.06
C GLY A 264 -56.52 -37.78 -45.85
N HIS A 265 -57.15 -37.95 -47.01
CA HIS A 265 -57.61 -36.84 -47.86
C HIS A 265 -59.03 -37.05 -48.39
N THR A 266 -59.73 -35.95 -48.65
CA THR A 266 -61.00 -35.93 -49.39
C THR A 266 -60.83 -35.28 -50.76
N ASP A 267 -61.91 -35.26 -51.53
CA ASP A 267 -62.03 -34.31 -52.64
C ASP A 267 -62.78 -33.04 -52.19
N VAL A 268 -62.98 -32.09 -53.11
CA VAL A 268 -63.53 -30.74 -52.87
C VAL A 268 -65.07 -30.68 -52.89
N VAL A 269 -65.77 -31.84 -52.91
CA VAL A 269 -67.22 -31.89 -52.80
C VAL A 269 -67.60 -31.75 -51.31
N PRO A 270 -68.50 -30.81 -50.94
CA PRO A 270 -69.02 -30.72 -49.57
C PRO A 270 -69.79 -31.98 -49.17
N LEU A 271 -69.72 -32.34 -47.89
CA LEU A 271 -70.49 -33.45 -47.34
C LEU A 271 -72.01 -33.15 -47.42
N GLY A 272 -72.81 -34.19 -47.66
CA GLY A 272 -74.27 -34.07 -47.71
C GLY A 272 -74.88 -33.83 -46.33
N PRO A 273 -76.10 -33.25 -46.24
CA PRO A 273 -76.73 -32.87 -44.96
C PRO A 273 -77.09 -34.05 -44.03
N ASN A 274 -76.90 -35.29 -44.49
CA ASN A 274 -77.10 -36.52 -43.72
C ASN A 274 -75.77 -37.30 -43.51
N ALA A 275 -74.61 -36.68 -43.76
CA ALA A 275 -73.31 -37.30 -43.51
C ALA A 275 -73.04 -37.39 -41.99
N PRO A 276 -72.34 -38.43 -41.51
CA PRO A 276 -72.03 -38.59 -40.08
C PRO A 276 -70.79 -37.80 -39.62
N PHE A 277 -70.35 -36.79 -40.38
CA PHE A 277 -69.19 -35.95 -40.10
C PHE A 277 -69.51 -34.50 -40.49
N ASP A 278 -69.09 -33.54 -39.68
CA ASP A 278 -69.33 -32.11 -39.86
C ASP A 278 -68.45 -31.50 -40.97
N SER A 279 -67.33 -32.14 -41.31
CA SER A 279 -66.37 -31.60 -42.29
C SER A 279 -65.51 -32.65 -43.01
N ASN A 280 -64.92 -32.24 -44.14
CA ASN A 280 -63.91 -33.01 -44.85
C ASN A 280 -62.64 -33.26 -44.03
N TRP A 281 -62.27 -32.35 -43.11
CA TRP A 281 -61.21 -32.55 -42.13
C TRP A 281 -61.51 -33.70 -41.17
N GLU A 282 -62.74 -33.77 -40.66
CA GLU A 282 -63.17 -34.85 -39.78
C GLU A 282 -63.24 -36.18 -40.54
N LEU A 283 -63.88 -36.24 -41.71
CA LEU A 283 -63.96 -37.44 -42.54
C LEU A 283 -62.58 -38.00 -42.93
N SER A 284 -61.63 -37.12 -43.28
CA SER A 284 -60.26 -37.56 -43.59
C SER A 284 -59.50 -38.05 -42.35
N THR A 285 -59.66 -37.38 -41.21
CA THR A 285 -59.05 -37.80 -39.94
C THR A 285 -59.61 -39.14 -39.46
N ALA A 286 -60.94 -39.31 -39.51
CA ALA A 286 -61.63 -40.55 -39.14
C ALA A 286 -61.17 -41.72 -40.00
N ARG A 287 -61.07 -41.54 -41.33
CA ARG A 287 -60.54 -42.58 -42.23
C ARG A 287 -59.08 -42.94 -41.98
N ALA A 288 -58.23 -41.94 -41.70
CA ALA A 288 -56.83 -42.18 -41.33
C ALA A 288 -56.73 -42.96 -40.00
N LEU A 289 -57.56 -42.59 -39.01
CA LEU A 289 -57.65 -43.29 -37.73
C LEU A 289 -58.12 -44.73 -37.90
N SER A 290 -59.19 -45.00 -38.67
CA SER A 290 -59.68 -46.37 -38.89
C SER A 290 -58.67 -47.27 -39.62
N VAL A 291 -57.74 -46.71 -40.41
CA VAL A 291 -56.60 -47.45 -40.98
C VAL A 291 -55.53 -47.72 -39.92
N VAL A 292 -55.23 -46.77 -39.04
CA VAL A 292 -54.36 -47.00 -37.88
C VAL A 292 -54.94 -48.07 -36.94
N GLU A 293 -56.23 -48.01 -36.62
CA GLU A 293 -56.93 -49.01 -35.82
C GLU A 293 -56.89 -50.39 -36.47
N ALA A 294 -57.12 -50.49 -37.78
CA ALA A 294 -57.00 -51.76 -38.51
C ALA A 294 -55.55 -52.29 -38.55
N PHE A 295 -54.53 -51.43 -38.60
CA PHE A 295 -53.14 -51.87 -38.44
C PHE A 295 -52.85 -52.38 -37.02
N ILE A 296 -53.44 -51.78 -35.98
CA ILE A 296 -53.34 -52.25 -34.60
C ILE A 296 -54.06 -53.60 -34.42
N ASP A 297 -55.26 -53.77 -35.00
CA ASP A 297 -55.98 -55.07 -35.09
C ASP A 297 -55.11 -56.16 -35.75
N MET A 298 -54.29 -55.78 -36.74
CA MET A 298 -53.36 -56.68 -37.45
C MET A 298 -52.03 -56.90 -36.72
N GLY A 299 -51.81 -56.29 -35.55
CA GLY A 299 -50.63 -56.48 -34.70
C GLY A 299 -49.49 -55.48 -34.91
N VAL A 300 -49.67 -54.41 -35.69
CA VAL A 300 -48.68 -53.33 -35.79
C VAL A 300 -48.61 -52.57 -34.45
N PRO A 301 -47.41 -52.37 -33.85
CA PRO A 301 -47.28 -51.65 -32.59
C PRO A 301 -47.85 -50.22 -32.67
N PRO A 302 -48.81 -49.82 -31.79
CA PRO A 302 -49.42 -48.49 -31.81
C PRO A 302 -48.39 -47.34 -31.72
N ALA A 303 -47.28 -47.57 -31.01
CA ALA A 303 -46.19 -46.61 -30.87
C ALA A 303 -45.41 -46.32 -32.17
N ARG A 304 -45.65 -47.08 -33.25
CA ARG A 304 -45.04 -46.89 -34.58
C ARG A 304 -46.06 -46.39 -35.62
N LEU A 305 -47.26 -45.96 -35.19
CA LEU A 305 -48.33 -45.44 -36.05
C LEU A 305 -48.70 -43.99 -35.69
N MET A 306 -49.13 -43.22 -36.70
CA MET A 306 -49.66 -41.86 -36.54
C MET A 306 -50.75 -41.61 -37.61
N ALA A 307 -51.90 -41.08 -37.22
CA ALA A 307 -52.96 -40.66 -38.15
C ALA A 307 -52.97 -39.14 -38.33
N ALA A 308 -53.21 -38.66 -39.55
CA ALA A 308 -53.41 -37.25 -39.86
C ALA A 308 -54.49 -37.09 -40.94
N GLY A 309 -55.49 -36.24 -40.71
CA GLY A 309 -56.37 -35.75 -41.78
C GLY A 309 -55.80 -34.50 -42.44
N PHE A 310 -56.15 -34.27 -43.70
CA PHE A 310 -55.77 -33.09 -44.49
C PHE A 310 -56.93 -32.46 -45.27
N GLY A 311 -58.14 -33.02 -45.15
CA GLY A 311 -59.33 -32.60 -45.90
C GLY A 311 -59.11 -32.55 -47.41
N GLU A 312 -59.71 -31.54 -48.03
CA GLU A 312 -59.63 -31.24 -49.47
C GLU A 312 -58.39 -30.39 -49.85
N TYR A 313 -57.64 -29.90 -48.86
CA TYR A 313 -56.64 -28.83 -49.04
C TYR A 313 -55.33 -29.29 -49.69
N HIS A 314 -55.16 -30.60 -49.88
CA HIS A 314 -54.00 -31.21 -50.52
C HIS A 314 -54.43 -32.15 -51.67
N PRO A 315 -54.93 -31.61 -52.79
CA PRO A 315 -55.28 -32.40 -53.98
C PRO A 315 -54.02 -32.86 -54.74
N ILE A 316 -54.11 -34.03 -55.37
CA ILE A 316 -53.10 -34.55 -56.33
C ILE A 316 -53.59 -34.55 -57.78
N ALA A 317 -54.85 -34.17 -58.00
CA ALA A 317 -55.46 -34.01 -59.31
C ALA A 317 -56.28 -32.70 -59.35
N GLU A 318 -55.94 -31.82 -60.29
CA GLU A 318 -56.72 -30.62 -60.57
C GLU A 318 -58.02 -30.98 -61.32
N GLY A 319 -59.11 -30.28 -61.01
CA GLY A 319 -60.40 -30.45 -61.68
C GLY A 319 -61.53 -30.89 -60.73
N ARG A 320 -62.73 -31.03 -61.31
CA ARG A 320 -63.96 -31.52 -60.65
C ARG A 320 -64.65 -32.63 -61.42
N ASP A 321 -63.96 -33.25 -62.38
CA ASP A 321 -64.43 -34.46 -63.04
C ASP A 321 -64.37 -35.67 -62.08
N PRO A 322 -65.16 -36.74 -62.32
CA PRO A 322 -65.20 -37.88 -61.42
C PRO A 322 -63.85 -38.57 -61.15
N ALA A 323 -62.93 -38.57 -62.13
CA ALA A 323 -61.63 -39.22 -61.99
C ALA A 323 -60.63 -38.37 -61.19
N SER A 324 -60.67 -37.04 -61.30
CA SER A 324 -59.87 -36.16 -60.45
C SER A 324 -60.38 -36.12 -59.01
N LEU A 325 -61.70 -36.13 -58.81
CA LEU A 325 -62.30 -36.29 -57.48
C LEU A 325 -61.92 -37.63 -56.85
N ALA A 326 -62.07 -38.76 -57.56
CA ALA A 326 -61.66 -40.08 -57.08
C ALA A 326 -60.16 -40.17 -56.76
N ARG A 327 -59.28 -39.52 -57.55
CA ARG A 327 -57.84 -39.46 -57.25
C ARG A 327 -57.52 -38.63 -56.01
N ASN A 328 -58.33 -37.63 -55.65
CA ASN A 328 -58.13 -36.80 -54.47
C ASN A 328 -58.61 -37.49 -53.18
N ARG A 329 -59.70 -38.26 -53.22
CA ARG A 329 -60.12 -39.17 -52.13
C ARG A 329 -59.12 -40.33 -51.98
N ARG A 330 -58.21 -40.24 -51.01
CA ARG A 330 -57.18 -41.26 -50.81
C ARG A 330 -56.68 -41.33 -49.37
N ILE A 331 -56.00 -42.43 -49.09
CA ILE A 331 -55.08 -42.57 -47.95
C ILE A 331 -53.66 -42.61 -48.51
N GLU A 332 -52.73 -41.86 -47.93
CA GLU A 332 -51.30 -41.96 -48.23
C GLU A 332 -50.56 -42.57 -47.02
N LEU A 333 -49.68 -43.53 -47.26
CA LEU A 333 -48.81 -44.13 -46.24
C LEU A 333 -47.36 -43.73 -46.48
N LYS A 334 -46.70 -43.14 -45.48
CA LYS A 334 -45.27 -42.76 -45.52
C LYS A 334 -44.55 -43.09 -44.22
N LEU A 335 -43.29 -43.51 -44.32
CA LEU A 335 -42.38 -43.68 -43.17
C LEU A 335 -41.69 -42.34 -42.88
N THR A 336 -41.63 -41.94 -41.61
CA THR A 336 -41.11 -40.64 -41.17
C THR A 336 -40.55 -40.74 -39.76
N ASP A 337 -39.73 -39.76 -39.39
CA ASP A 337 -39.42 -39.39 -38.01
C ASP A 337 -40.69 -39.00 -37.21
N ARG A 338 -40.63 -39.10 -35.87
CA ARG A 338 -41.73 -38.79 -34.94
C ARG A 338 -41.89 -37.29 -34.68
#